data_AF-A0A7L3Y272-F1
#
_entry.id   AF-A0A7L3Y272-F1
#
_cell.length_a   1.000
_cell.length_b   1.000
_cell.length_c   1.000
_cell.angle_alpha   90.00
_cell.angle_beta   90.00
_cell.angle_gamma   90.00
#
_symmetry.space_group_name_H-M   'P 1'
#
loop_
_entity.id
_entity.type
_entity.pdbx_description
1 polymer ?
#
loop_
_entity_poly.entity_id
_entity_poly.type
_entity_poly.pdbx_seq_one_letter_code
_entity_poly.pdbx_strand_id
1 'polypeptide(L)'
;GPYCRNAGPAAPLLVTNSSAVTVLFNSTSHHSGRGLLLSYATSQHPGRGERPPGMHRPPRVVVYCPAGCKDIDGDIWGNPSQGYRDTSVLCKAAVHAGVIADELGGQVTLSREKGITLYESAFANGLHSKRWVKGSWGPLLHPAPSPCHHLPLPACSDALEVAAFNASSWWHEVDALGQDRAWAAERAALSTAGHSWAAEPGSEGAWLELDLGTRRNVTGIITKGSSEQYDYYVTSYRVSSSRDGKNWRPYRGSGGQEDKVFEGNTDSHGEVSNAFIPPIVARYVR
;
A
#
# COMPACT_ATOMS: atom_id res chain seq x y z
N GLY A 1 -9.73 22.15 11.67
CA GLY A 1 -9.26 21.71 10.33
C GLY A 1 -10.45 21.19 9.55
N PRO A 2 -10.36 21.03 8.22
CA PRO A 2 -11.45 20.46 7.45
C PRO A 2 -11.74 19.05 7.96
N TYR A 3 -13.02 18.78 8.23
CA TYR A 3 -13.48 17.51 8.77
C TYR A 3 -13.62 16.49 7.62
N CYS A 4 -13.29 15.21 7.86
CA CYS A 4 -13.68 14.16 6.92
C CYS A 4 -15.22 14.18 6.76
N ARG A 5 -15.74 13.61 5.67
CA ARG A 5 -17.17 13.63 5.42
C ARG A 5 -17.92 12.90 6.56
N ASN A 6 -18.72 13.64 7.33
CA ASN A 6 -19.60 13.06 8.34
C ASN A 6 -20.74 12.28 7.65
N ALA A 7 -20.49 11.06 7.23
CA ALA A 7 -21.57 10.10 6.99
C ALA A 7 -22.00 9.55 8.35
N GLY A 8 -23.24 9.84 8.77
CA GLY A 8 -23.80 9.31 10.01
C GLY A 8 -23.75 7.77 10.05
N PRO A 9 -23.65 7.16 11.24
CA PRO A 9 -23.41 5.74 11.35
C PRO A 9 -24.67 4.95 10.99
N ALA A 10 -24.69 4.34 9.81
CA ALA A 10 -25.48 3.14 9.60
C ALA A 10 -24.64 1.94 10.09
N ALA A 11 -24.59 1.72 11.40
CA ALA A 11 -24.12 0.43 11.92
C ALA A 11 -25.18 -0.63 11.63
N PRO A 12 -24.76 -1.82 11.16
CA PRO A 12 -24.79 -2.93 12.11
C PRO A 12 -23.54 -3.82 12.11
N LEU A 13 -23.28 -4.35 13.31
CA LEU A 13 -22.46 -5.51 13.70
C LEU A 13 -21.21 -5.86 12.85
N LEU A 14 -20.11 -5.18 13.18
CA LEU A 14 -18.75 -5.70 12.95
C LEU A 14 -18.48 -6.86 13.91
N VAL A 15 -18.79 -8.09 13.48
CA VAL A 15 -18.20 -9.29 14.09
C VAL A 15 -16.77 -9.38 13.56
N THR A 16 -15.79 -8.97 14.38
CA THR A 16 -14.37 -9.10 14.05
C THR A 16 -13.75 -10.12 14.98
N ASN A 17 -13.12 -11.15 14.43
CA ASN A 17 -12.15 -12.02 15.11
C ASN A 17 -10.71 -11.48 14.92
N SER A 18 -10.58 -10.16 15.00
CA SER A 18 -9.39 -9.30 15.07
C SER A 18 -8.19 -9.66 14.18
N SER A 19 -8.04 -8.95 13.06
CA SER A 19 -6.74 -8.53 12.54
C SER A 19 -6.59 -7.02 12.81
N ALA A 20 -6.20 -6.66 14.04
CA ALA A 20 -5.93 -5.27 14.40
C ALA A 20 -4.64 -4.79 13.72
N VAL A 21 -4.75 -4.20 12.52
CA VAL A 21 -3.61 -3.62 11.81
C VAL A 21 -3.29 -2.25 12.42
N THR A 22 -2.02 -2.05 12.79
CA THR A 22 -1.54 -0.87 13.53
C THR A 22 -0.89 0.08 12.54
N VAL A 23 -1.26 1.38 12.57
CA VAL A 23 -0.50 2.40 11.84
C VAL A 23 0.63 2.88 12.74
N LEU A 24 1.86 2.74 12.25
CA LEU A 24 3.06 3.16 12.96
C LEU A 24 3.35 4.64 12.72
N PHE A 25 3.44 5.41 13.80
CA PHE A 25 3.87 6.81 13.77
C PHE A 25 5.19 7.00 14.52
N ASN A 26 6.17 7.55 13.82
CA ASN A 26 7.51 7.80 14.34
C ASN A 26 7.64 9.30 14.71
N SER A 27 8.05 9.57 15.94
CA SER A 27 8.15 10.94 16.49
C SER A 27 9.55 11.21 17.03
N THR A 28 10.20 12.26 16.53
CA THR A 28 11.42 12.77 17.17
C THR A 28 11.06 13.58 18.40
N SER A 29 11.85 13.50 19.47
CA SER A 29 11.68 14.33 20.66
C SER A 29 11.62 15.82 20.29
N HIS A 30 10.41 16.38 20.31
CA HIS A 30 10.16 17.79 20.06
C HIS A 30 10.37 18.55 21.38
N HIS A 31 11.32 19.50 21.41
CA HIS A 31 11.55 20.39 22.56
C HIS A 31 10.30 21.22 22.94
N SER A 32 9.28 21.27 22.06
CA SER A 32 8.03 22.00 22.26
C SER A 32 6.87 21.17 22.81
N GLY A 33 7.02 19.86 23.06
CA GLY A 33 5.94 19.04 23.66
C GLY A 33 4.68 18.82 22.79
N ARG A 34 4.69 19.24 21.52
CA ARG A 34 3.60 18.97 20.57
C ARG A 34 3.75 17.55 20.04
N GLY A 35 3.01 16.61 20.63
CA GLY A 35 2.90 15.23 20.16
C GLY A 35 2.01 15.09 18.93
N LEU A 36 1.69 13.84 18.57
CA LEU A 36 0.76 13.44 17.49
C LEU A 36 -0.46 14.39 17.42
N LEU A 37 -0.65 15.03 16.26
CA LEU A 37 -1.81 15.88 16.02
C LEU A 37 -3.04 14.98 15.78
N LEU A 38 -3.76 14.64 16.85
CA LEU A 38 -4.98 13.82 16.87
C LEU A 38 -6.20 14.49 16.19
N SER A 39 -5.99 15.57 15.42
CA SER A 39 -7.00 16.55 15.01
C SER A 39 -8.12 16.05 14.09
N TYR A 40 -8.25 14.74 13.88
CA TYR A 40 -9.22 14.14 12.95
C TYR A 40 -9.88 12.86 13.47
N ALA A 41 -9.64 12.47 14.73
CA ALA A 41 -10.34 11.37 15.39
C ALA A 41 -11.60 11.90 16.09
N THR A 42 -12.76 11.33 15.80
CA THR A 42 -13.98 11.69 16.55
C THR A 42 -13.88 11.16 17.97
N SER A 43 -14.21 11.99 18.96
CA SER A 43 -14.08 11.71 20.40
C SER A 43 -15.14 10.75 20.96
N GLN A 44 -16.04 10.22 20.13
CA GLN A 44 -17.20 9.46 20.61
C GLN A 44 -16.87 8.03 21.08
N HIS A 45 -15.64 7.56 20.89
CA HIS A 45 -15.13 6.36 21.53
C HIS A 45 -13.78 6.65 22.19
N PRO A 46 -13.76 7.13 23.45
CA PRO A 46 -12.52 7.19 24.21
C PRO A 46 -12.10 5.74 24.48
N GLY A 47 -11.23 5.19 23.62
CA GLY A 47 -10.55 3.94 23.91
C GLY A 47 -9.78 4.12 25.21
N ARG A 48 -10.24 3.47 26.29
CA ARG A 48 -9.47 3.38 27.53
C ARG A 48 -8.16 2.67 27.19
N GLY A 49 -7.07 3.42 27.18
CA GLY A 49 -5.74 2.82 27.19
C GLY A 49 -5.56 2.11 28.53
N GLU A 50 -5.83 0.81 28.57
CA GLU A 50 -5.47 -0.01 29.72
C GLU A 50 -3.94 -0.10 29.77
N ARG A 51 -3.37 0.34 30.90
CA ARG A 51 -1.95 0.16 31.23
C ARG A 51 -1.84 -1.08 32.14
N PRO A 52 -1.64 -2.29 31.60
CA PRO A 52 -1.24 -3.41 32.44
C PRO A 52 0.13 -3.09 33.07
N PRO A 53 0.30 -3.29 34.39
CA PRO A 53 1.58 -3.03 35.04
C PRO A 53 2.64 -4.01 34.53
N GLY A 54 3.77 -3.48 34.03
CA GLY A 54 4.99 -4.29 33.79
C GLY A 54 5.51 -4.43 32.36
N MET A 55 5.04 -3.69 31.35
CA MET A 55 5.55 -3.82 29.97
C MET A 55 6.32 -2.57 29.48
N HIS A 56 7.53 -2.76 28.95
CA HIS A 56 8.38 -1.75 28.29
C HIS A 56 7.86 -1.26 26.91
N ARG A 57 6.58 -1.49 26.57
CA ARG A 57 6.02 -1.19 25.24
C ARG A 57 5.30 0.17 25.26
N PRO A 58 5.48 1.04 24.25
CA PRO A 58 4.79 2.33 24.20
C PRO A 58 3.26 2.14 24.19
N PRO A 59 2.49 3.08 24.77
CA PRO A 59 1.03 2.97 24.87
C PRO A 59 0.39 2.94 23.47
N ARG A 60 -0.48 1.95 23.25
CA ARG A 60 -1.32 1.85 22.04
C ARG A 60 -2.55 2.74 22.24
N VAL A 61 -2.81 3.62 21.27
CA VAL A 61 -3.98 4.51 21.28
C VAL A 61 -4.91 4.07 20.15
N VAL A 62 -6.19 3.87 20.44
CA VAL A 62 -7.19 3.52 19.43
C VAL A 62 -8.02 4.76 19.12
N VAL A 63 -8.19 5.04 17.83
CA VAL A 63 -8.95 6.18 17.31
C VAL A 63 -9.92 5.74 16.22
N TYR A 64 -10.98 6.51 15.98
CA TYR A 64 -11.91 6.26 14.88
C TYR A 64 -11.77 7.32 13.78
N CYS A 65 -11.57 6.86 12.54
CA CYS A 65 -11.51 7.68 11.34
C CYS A 65 -12.79 7.55 10.53
N PRO A 66 -13.46 8.66 10.16
CA PRO A 66 -14.62 8.63 9.28
C PRO A 66 -14.25 8.19 7.85
N ALA A 67 -15.27 7.96 7.02
CA ALA A 67 -15.09 7.81 5.57
C ALA A 67 -14.74 9.16 4.90
N GLY A 68 -14.13 9.10 3.71
CA GLY A 68 -13.79 10.26 2.90
C GLY A 68 -12.68 11.12 3.52
N CYS A 69 -11.61 10.47 3.97
CA CYS A 69 -10.41 11.11 4.49
C CYS A 69 -9.26 11.16 3.45
N LYS A 70 -9.43 10.62 2.23
CA LYS A 70 -8.45 10.70 1.12
C LYS A 70 -8.20 12.15 0.70
N ASP A 71 -9.28 12.91 0.50
CA ASP A 71 -9.26 14.24 -0.12
C ASP A 71 -9.20 15.41 0.88
N ILE A 72 -8.88 15.14 2.15
CA ILE A 72 -8.75 16.21 3.15
C ILE A 72 -7.42 16.97 2.99
N ASP A 73 -7.46 18.26 3.33
CA ASP A 73 -6.27 19.11 3.34
C ASP A 73 -5.22 18.62 4.36
N GLY A 74 -3.98 18.71 3.94
CA GLY A 74 -2.81 18.34 4.74
C GLY A 74 -2.03 17.19 4.13
N ASP A 75 -0.77 17.14 4.52
CA ASP A 75 0.21 16.21 3.99
C ASP A 75 0.39 15.00 4.90
N ILE A 76 0.86 13.91 4.28
CA ILE A 76 1.37 12.73 4.97
C ILE A 76 2.83 12.56 4.56
N TRP A 77 3.69 12.19 5.51
CA TRP A 77 5.12 11.99 5.27
C TRP A 77 5.54 10.59 5.69
N GLY A 78 6.19 9.86 4.79
CA GLY A 78 6.59 8.47 4.99
C GLY A 78 5.73 7.46 4.25
N ASN A 79 5.90 6.19 4.58
CA ASN A 79 5.30 5.07 3.86
C ASN A 79 4.89 3.95 4.84
N PRO A 80 4.14 2.93 4.39
CA PRO A 80 3.67 1.87 5.29
C PRO A 80 4.79 1.03 5.91
N SER A 81 5.95 0.93 5.25
CA SER A 81 7.09 0.11 5.68
C SER A 81 7.93 0.75 6.78
N GLN A 82 8.23 2.05 6.65
CA GLN A 82 9.02 2.83 7.60
C GLN A 82 8.15 3.47 8.69
N GLY A 83 6.84 3.61 8.44
CA GLY A 83 5.92 4.37 9.26
C GLY A 83 5.85 5.85 8.85
N TYR A 84 4.97 6.58 9.54
CA TYR A 84 4.65 7.97 9.20
C TYR A 84 5.23 8.94 10.21
N ARG A 85 5.57 10.15 9.76
CA ARG A 85 5.98 11.24 10.66
C ARG A 85 4.79 11.66 11.53
N ASP A 86 5.06 12.02 12.78
CA ASP A 86 4.08 12.53 13.75
C ASP A 86 3.30 13.79 13.33
N THR A 87 3.79 14.53 12.33
CA THR A 87 3.08 15.66 11.74
C THR A 87 2.03 15.26 10.70
N SER A 88 2.03 14.01 10.22
CA SER A 88 1.13 13.50 9.19
C SER A 88 -0.34 13.54 9.61
N VAL A 89 -1.23 13.81 8.65
CA VAL A 89 -2.67 13.70 8.88
C VAL A 89 -3.05 12.25 9.14
N LEU A 90 -3.53 11.95 10.36
CA LEU A 90 -3.70 10.58 10.85
C LEU A 90 -4.61 9.71 9.98
N CYS A 91 -5.84 10.15 9.70
CA CYS A 91 -6.80 9.32 8.97
C CYS A 91 -6.42 9.17 7.49
N LYS A 92 -5.83 10.20 6.89
CA LYS A 92 -5.25 10.13 5.55
C LYS A 92 -4.07 9.15 5.49
N ALA A 93 -3.21 9.16 6.52
CA ALA A 93 -2.12 8.19 6.66
C ALA A 93 -2.64 6.77 6.87
N ALA A 94 -3.77 6.59 7.58
CA ALA A 94 -4.39 5.28 7.78
C ALA A 94 -4.98 4.71 6.48
N VAL A 95 -5.58 5.56 5.63
CA VAL A 95 -6.01 5.19 4.26
C VAL A 95 -4.79 4.83 3.40
N HIS A 96 -3.77 5.69 3.39
CA HIS A 96 -2.52 5.44 2.65
C HIS A 96 -1.84 4.14 3.08
N ALA A 97 -1.86 3.82 4.38
CA ALA A 97 -1.33 2.57 4.92
C ALA A 97 -2.16 1.32 4.58
N GLY A 98 -3.36 1.48 4.02
CA GLY A 98 -4.27 0.36 3.76
C GLY A 98 -4.85 -0.26 5.03
N VAL A 99 -4.87 0.47 6.15
CA VAL A 99 -5.46 -0.01 7.42
C VAL A 99 -6.98 0.17 7.42
N ILE A 100 -7.46 1.22 6.77
CA ILE A 100 -8.89 1.51 6.57
C ILE A 100 -9.15 1.81 5.10
N ALA A 101 -10.34 1.46 4.63
CA ALA A 101 -10.79 1.88 3.31
C ALA A 101 -11.36 3.30 3.40
N ASP A 102 -11.03 4.17 2.45
CA ASP A 102 -11.53 5.55 2.44
C ASP A 102 -13.07 5.62 2.41
N GLU A 103 -13.70 4.70 1.67
CA GLU A 103 -15.15 4.61 1.51
C GLU A 103 -15.92 4.24 2.80
N LEU A 104 -15.24 3.60 3.77
CA LEU A 104 -15.87 3.17 5.04
C LEU A 104 -15.33 3.88 6.28
N GLY A 105 -14.06 4.28 6.28
CA GLY A 105 -13.36 4.61 7.51
C GLY A 105 -13.12 3.39 8.39
N GLY A 106 -12.94 3.61 9.70
CA GLY A 106 -12.79 2.53 10.67
C GLY A 106 -11.96 2.89 11.91
N GLN A 107 -11.75 1.90 12.77
CA GLN A 107 -10.88 2.02 13.93
C GLN A 107 -9.41 1.84 13.52
N VAL A 108 -8.56 2.75 13.99
CA VAL A 108 -7.12 2.77 13.74
C VAL A 108 -6.40 2.66 15.08
N THR A 109 -5.50 1.70 15.19
CA THR A 109 -4.60 1.58 16.35
C THR A 109 -3.28 2.27 16.02
N LEU A 110 -2.83 3.16 16.90
CA LEU A 110 -1.59 3.91 16.78
C LEU A 110 -0.50 3.25 17.63
N SER A 111 0.67 3.03 17.03
CA SER A 111 1.91 2.78 17.75
C SER A 111 2.81 3.99 17.61
N ARG A 112 3.39 4.46 18.72
CA ARG A 112 4.36 5.55 18.71
C ARG A 112 5.76 5.02 18.94
N GLU A 113 6.64 5.26 17.97
CA GLU A 113 8.06 4.91 18.05
C GLU A 113 8.96 6.13 17.86
N LYS A 114 10.27 5.91 18.01
CA LYS A 114 11.27 6.98 17.84
C LYS A 114 11.31 7.42 16.38
N GLY A 115 11.32 8.73 16.17
CA GLY A 115 11.44 9.36 14.86
C GLY A 115 12.71 8.94 14.14
N ILE A 116 12.58 8.65 12.85
CA ILE A 116 13.71 8.39 11.94
C ILE A 116 14.16 9.67 11.24
N THR A 117 15.33 9.65 10.61
CA THR A 117 15.96 10.82 9.96
C THR A 117 15.53 11.02 8.51
N LEU A 118 15.04 9.98 7.85
CA LEU A 118 14.57 10.00 6.47
C LEU A 118 13.23 9.26 6.42
N TYR A 119 12.21 9.91 5.89
CA TYR A 119 10.94 9.30 5.51
C TYR A 119 10.84 9.35 4.00
N GLU A 120 10.79 8.20 3.34
CA GLU A 120 10.62 8.14 1.89
C GLU A 120 9.15 8.31 1.50
N SER A 121 8.92 8.89 0.32
CA SER A 121 7.59 8.97 -0.27
C SER A 121 7.19 7.62 -0.88
N ALA A 122 5.90 7.34 -0.94
CA ALA A 122 5.33 6.22 -1.67
C ALA A 122 3.99 6.62 -2.28
N PHE A 123 3.58 5.92 -3.34
CA PHE A 123 2.20 5.95 -3.84
C PHE A 123 1.48 4.70 -3.34
N ALA A 124 0.46 4.88 -2.51
CA ALA A 124 -0.26 3.79 -1.88
C ALA A 124 -1.75 4.11 -1.75
N ASN A 125 -2.60 3.15 -2.13
CA ASN A 125 -4.06 3.25 -2.02
C ASN A 125 -4.61 4.55 -2.66
N GLY A 126 -4.01 4.96 -3.78
CA GLY A 126 -4.38 6.17 -4.50
C GLY A 126 -3.93 7.49 -3.85
N LEU A 127 -3.05 7.44 -2.85
CA LEU A 127 -2.50 8.60 -2.16
C LEU A 127 -0.98 8.66 -2.35
N HIS A 128 -0.46 9.86 -2.61
CA HIS A 128 0.99 10.08 -2.69
C HIS A 128 1.48 10.78 -1.42
N SER A 129 2.42 10.15 -0.72
CA SER A 129 3.05 10.77 0.45
C SER A 129 4.24 11.64 0.07
N LYS A 130 4.69 12.50 1.00
CA LYS A 130 5.86 13.38 0.84
C LYS A 130 7.09 12.79 1.50
N ARG A 131 8.25 13.02 0.87
CA ARG A 131 9.56 12.73 1.45
C ARG A 131 9.91 13.77 2.53
N TRP A 132 10.59 13.35 3.60
CA TRP A 132 11.12 14.24 4.62
C TRP A 132 12.52 13.82 5.07
N VAL A 133 13.42 14.79 5.27
CA VAL A 133 14.80 14.55 5.73
C VAL A 133 15.14 15.50 6.89
N LYS A 134 15.70 14.97 7.97
CA LYS A 134 16.16 15.76 9.12
C LYS A 134 17.44 16.52 8.75
N GLY A 135 17.39 17.85 8.75
CA GLY A 135 18.58 18.71 8.63
C GLY A 135 18.79 19.40 7.28
N SER A 136 17.85 19.35 6.33
CA SER A 136 17.93 20.15 5.10
C SER A 136 17.09 21.43 5.25
N TRP A 137 17.74 22.52 5.61
CA TRP A 137 17.19 23.87 5.45
C TRP A 137 17.77 24.45 4.14
N GLY A 138 17.09 24.25 3.00
CA GLY A 138 17.49 24.87 1.73
C GLY A 138 16.86 24.21 0.49
N PRO A 139 16.69 24.96 -0.63
CA PRO A 139 16.05 24.48 -1.84
C PRO A 139 16.88 23.39 -2.53
N LEU A 140 16.17 22.41 -3.06
CA LEU A 140 16.64 21.16 -3.65
C LEU A 140 17.53 21.41 -4.89
N LEU A 141 18.80 21.03 -4.82
CA LEU A 141 19.57 20.61 -5.99
C LEU A 141 19.54 19.07 -6.00
N HIS A 142 19.08 18.51 -7.12
CA HIS A 142 19.09 17.07 -7.36
C HIS A 142 20.54 16.54 -7.28
N PRO A 143 20.71 15.30 -6.79
CA PRO A 143 21.46 14.36 -7.60
C PRO A 143 20.67 13.09 -7.90
N ALA A 144 21.02 12.51 -9.04
CA ALA A 144 20.56 11.27 -9.68
C ALA A 144 20.44 10.05 -8.74
N PRO A 145 19.66 9.02 -9.14
CA PRO A 145 19.46 7.82 -8.35
C PRO A 145 20.77 7.02 -8.27
N SER A 146 21.23 6.77 -7.05
CA SER A 146 22.27 5.76 -6.80
C SER A 146 21.61 4.47 -6.32
N PRO A 147 22.10 3.29 -6.77
CA PRO A 147 21.40 2.02 -6.63
C PRO A 147 21.33 1.57 -5.17
N CYS A 148 20.18 1.04 -4.76
CA CYS A 148 20.04 0.29 -3.51
C CYS A 148 20.83 -1.03 -3.61
N HIS A 149 22.13 -0.98 -3.40
CA HIS A 149 23.01 -2.16 -3.37
C HIS A 149 23.91 -2.13 -2.15
N HIS A 150 23.37 -2.14 -0.93
CA HIS A 150 24.00 -2.73 0.27
C HIS A 150 23.26 -2.27 1.54
N LEU A 151 22.35 -3.10 2.06
CA LEU A 151 22.14 -3.36 3.48
C LEU A 151 20.94 -4.32 3.63
N PRO A 152 21.10 -5.48 4.26
CA PRO A 152 19.96 -6.35 4.57
C PRO A 152 19.26 -5.75 5.79
N LEU A 153 18.22 -4.94 5.56
CA LEU A 153 17.28 -4.55 6.61
C LEU A 153 16.12 -5.57 6.63
N PRO A 154 15.98 -6.37 7.71
CA PRO A 154 14.90 -7.33 7.84
C PRO A 154 13.69 -6.61 8.44
N ALA A 155 12.97 -5.86 7.61
CA ALA A 155 11.60 -5.45 7.88
C ALA A 155 11.04 -4.86 6.59
N CYS A 156 10.09 -5.56 5.99
CA CYS A 156 9.31 -5.23 4.77
C CYS A 156 9.62 -6.07 3.52
N SER A 157 9.72 -7.38 3.70
CA SER A 157 9.44 -8.34 2.63
C SER A 157 8.61 -9.50 3.18
N ASP A 158 7.39 -9.19 3.64
CA ASP A 158 6.34 -10.21 3.77
C ASP A 158 5.60 -10.37 2.43
N ALA A 159 6.30 -10.12 1.31
CA ALA A 159 5.77 -10.43 -0.01
C ALA A 159 5.59 -11.95 -0.09
N LEU A 160 4.38 -12.39 -0.44
CA LEU A 160 4.10 -13.81 -0.59
C LEU A 160 4.94 -14.37 -1.75
N GLU A 161 5.66 -15.46 -1.52
CA GLU A 161 6.31 -16.18 -2.60
C GLU A 161 5.25 -16.73 -3.56
N VAL A 162 5.40 -16.40 -4.84
CA VAL A 162 4.55 -16.88 -5.92
C VAL A 162 5.18 -18.15 -6.48
N ALA A 163 4.41 -19.24 -6.52
CA ALA A 163 4.89 -20.53 -6.97
C ALA A 163 4.99 -20.64 -8.49
N ALA A 164 4.05 -20.02 -9.21
CA ALA A 164 4.05 -19.98 -10.67
C ALA A 164 3.31 -18.75 -11.19
N PHE A 165 3.71 -18.30 -12.38
CA PHE A 165 3.06 -17.23 -13.12
C PHE A 165 2.43 -17.79 -14.38
N ASN A 166 1.33 -17.19 -14.81
CA ASN A 166 0.67 -17.48 -16.08
C ASN A 166 0.09 -16.18 -16.64
N ALA A 167 -0.16 -16.09 -17.94
CA ALA A 167 -0.72 -14.88 -18.54
C ALA A 167 -1.61 -15.21 -19.72
N SER A 168 -2.45 -14.25 -20.12
CA SER A 168 -3.24 -14.35 -21.35
C SER A 168 -2.38 -14.50 -22.59
N SER A 169 -1.27 -13.77 -22.58
CA SER A 169 -0.33 -13.59 -23.68
C SER A 169 0.94 -12.97 -23.14
N TRP A 170 1.97 -12.97 -23.97
CA TRP A 170 3.27 -12.37 -23.72
C TRP A 170 3.79 -11.78 -25.02
N TRP A 171 4.46 -10.64 -24.93
CA TRP A 171 5.05 -10.01 -26.09
C TRP A 171 6.44 -10.60 -26.38
N HIS A 172 6.66 -10.87 -27.67
CA HIS A 172 7.93 -11.26 -28.26
C HIS A 172 8.49 -10.10 -29.08
N GLU A 173 9.72 -9.70 -28.78
CA GLU A 173 10.46 -8.73 -29.60
C GLU A 173 11.83 -9.28 -29.96
N VAL A 174 12.32 -8.89 -31.13
CA VAL A 174 13.71 -9.12 -31.53
C VAL A 174 14.40 -7.77 -31.52
N ASP A 175 15.45 -7.63 -30.72
CA ASP A 175 16.15 -6.37 -30.62
C ASP A 175 17.00 -6.07 -31.86
N ALA A 176 17.58 -4.87 -31.93
CA ALA A 176 18.38 -4.43 -33.07
C ALA A 176 19.64 -5.30 -33.32
N LEU A 177 20.03 -6.13 -32.35
CA LEU A 177 21.15 -7.07 -32.47
C LEU A 177 20.70 -8.47 -32.92
N GLY A 178 19.41 -8.66 -33.18
CA GLY A 178 18.84 -9.95 -33.56
C GLY A 178 18.59 -10.88 -32.36
N GLN A 179 18.65 -10.37 -31.13
CA GLN A 179 18.42 -11.16 -29.94
C GLN A 179 16.94 -11.19 -29.58
N ASP A 180 16.45 -12.39 -29.30
CA ASP A 180 15.10 -12.64 -28.85
C ASP A 180 14.90 -12.15 -27.40
N ARG A 181 13.87 -11.34 -27.17
CA ARG A 181 13.42 -10.90 -25.85
C ARG A 181 11.96 -11.30 -25.63
N ALA A 182 11.78 -12.19 -24.67
CA ALA A 182 10.46 -12.65 -24.23
C ALA A 182 10.00 -11.90 -22.97
N TRP A 183 8.87 -11.21 -23.07
CA TRP A 183 8.21 -10.51 -21.97
C TRP A 183 7.29 -11.46 -21.19
N ALA A 184 7.88 -12.56 -20.71
CA ALA A 184 7.18 -13.70 -20.11
C ALA A 184 6.57 -13.42 -18.74
N ALA A 185 5.54 -14.19 -18.37
CA ALA A 185 4.81 -14.03 -17.11
C ALA A 185 5.72 -14.20 -15.88
N GLU A 186 6.71 -15.09 -15.96
CA GLU A 186 7.69 -15.36 -14.91
C GLU A 186 8.59 -14.15 -14.60
N ARG A 187 8.65 -13.18 -15.52
CA ARG A 187 9.37 -11.92 -15.33
C ARG A 187 8.56 -10.85 -14.61
N ALA A 188 7.30 -11.13 -14.24
CA ALA A 188 6.44 -10.19 -13.51
C ALA A 188 6.77 -10.07 -12.02
N ALA A 189 7.61 -10.94 -11.46
CA ALA A 189 7.98 -10.84 -10.05
C ALA A 189 8.77 -9.54 -9.78
N LEU A 190 8.42 -8.84 -8.70
CA LEU A 190 8.99 -7.52 -8.35
C LEU A 190 10.52 -7.54 -8.18
N SER A 191 11.09 -8.67 -7.76
CA SER A 191 12.53 -8.85 -7.55
C SER A 191 13.29 -9.21 -8.83
N THR A 192 12.61 -9.51 -9.93
CA THR A 192 13.25 -9.93 -11.18
C THR A 192 13.84 -8.71 -11.89
N ALA A 193 15.16 -8.73 -12.11
CA ALA A 193 15.84 -7.71 -12.88
C ALA A 193 15.57 -7.87 -14.38
N GLY A 194 15.48 -6.75 -15.10
CA GLY A 194 15.33 -6.70 -16.56
C GLY A 194 13.90 -6.45 -17.03
N HIS A 195 13.57 -6.92 -18.23
CA HIS A 195 12.23 -6.71 -18.82
C HIS A 195 11.15 -7.36 -17.94
N SER A 196 10.01 -6.68 -17.80
CA SER A 196 8.85 -7.20 -17.05
C SER A 196 7.96 -8.05 -17.96
N TRP A 197 6.85 -8.57 -17.43
CA TRP A 197 5.80 -9.12 -18.29
C TRP A 197 5.11 -8.00 -19.07
N ALA A 198 4.80 -8.27 -20.34
CA ALA A 198 3.95 -7.42 -21.17
C ALA A 198 3.07 -8.32 -22.04
N ALA A 199 1.79 -7.98 -22.15
CA ALA A 199 0.87 -8.66 -23.05
C ALA A 199 1.13 -8.29 -24.51
N GLU A 200 0.59 -9.08 -25.44
CA GLU A 200 0.73 -8.79 -26.87
C GLU A 200 0.05 -7.45 -27.21
N PRO A 201 0.65 -6.61 -28.08
CA PRO A 201 0.07 -5.33 -28.46
C PRO A 201 -1.36 -5.47 -29.01
N GLY A 202 -2.29 -4.65 -28.53
CA GLY A 202 -3.69 -4.66 -28.96
C GLY A 202 -4.58 -5.71 -28.26
N SER A 203 -4.06 -6.45 -27.28
CA SER A 203 -4.86 -7.32 -26.43
C SER A 203 -5.73 -6.51 -25.45
N GLU A 204 -7.02 -6.44 -25.71
CA GLU A 204 -7.98 -5.91 -24.74
C GLU A 204 -8.26 -6.97 -23.65
N GLY A 205 -8.24 -6.56 -22.37
CA GLY A 205 -8.53 -7.46 -21.26
C GLY A 205 -7.46 -8.52 -20.99
N ALA A 206 -6.20 -8.23 -21.35
CA ALA A 206 -5.06 -9.07 -20.98
C ALA A 206 -4.97 -9.27 -19.46
N TRP A 207 -4.49 -10.44 -19.05
CA TRP A 207 -4.41 -10.80 -17.64
C TRP A 207 -3.08 -11.47 -17.31
N LEU A 208 -2.64 -11.27 -16.07
CA LEU A 208 -1.52 -11.95 -15.44
C LEU A 208 -2.07 -12.70 -14.22
N GLU A 209 -1.70 -13.96 -14.09
CA GLU A 209 -2.16 -14.87 -13.06
C GLU A 209 -0.99 -15.33 -12.19
N LEU A 210 -1.23 -15.35 -10.89
CA LEU A 210 -0.27 -15.72 -9.87
C LEU A 210 -0.83 -16.94 -9.11
N ASP A 211 -0.14 -18.08 -9.17
CA ASP A 211 -0.38 -19.23 -8.30
C ASP A 211 0.47 -19.11 -7.04
N LEU A 212 -0.17 -18.98 -5.88
CA LEU A 212 0.50 -18.91 -4.58
C LEU A 212 0.90 -20.30 -4.03
N GLY A 213 0.65 -21.37 -4.80
CA GLY A 213 0.90 -22.77 -4.50
C GLY A 213 -0.08 -23.37 -3.49
N THR A 214 -0.44 -22.61 -2.46
CA THR A 214 -1.42 -22.97 -1.44
C THR A 214 -2.37 -21.82 -1.17
N ARG A 215 -3.44 -22.06 -0.42
CA ARG A 215 -4.38 -21.01 -0.05
C ARG A 215 -3.72 -20.07 0.96
N ARG A 216 -3.57 -18.80 0.59
CA ARG A 216 -2.95 -17.75 1.41
C ARG A 216 -3.96 -16.64 1.72
N ASN A 217 -3.63 -15.82 2.71
CA ASN A 217 -4.33 -14.59 3.00
C ASN A 217 -3.57 -13.43 2.31
N VAL A 218 -4.16 -12.87 1.26
CA VAL A 218 -3.57 -11.82 0.44
C VAL A 218 -4.15 -10.49 0.87
N THR A 219 -3.30 -9.61 1.39
CA THR A 219 -3.71 -8.32 1.97
C THR A 219 -3.56 -7.14 1.02
N GLY A 220 -2.94 -7.34 -0.14
CA GLY A 220 -2.73 -6.30 -1.15
C GLY A 220 -1.82 -6.77 -2.28
N ILE A 221 -1.50 -5.85 -3.17
CA ILE A 221 -0.62 -6.03 -4.31
C ILE A 221 0.29 -4.82 -4.47
N ILE A 222 1.52 -5.06 -4.92
CA ILE A 222 2.48 -4.02 -5.29
C ILE A 222 2.71 -4.13 -6.80
N THR A 223 2.57 -3.03 -7.53
CA THR A 223 2.80 -2.96 -8.97
C THR A 223 3.96 -2.03 -9.28
N LYS A 224 4.74 -2.40 -10.30
CA LYS A 224 5.87 -1.63 -10.83
C LYS A 224 5.85 -1.75 -12.35
N GLY A 225 6.30 -0.71 -13.05
CA GLY A 225 6.51 -0.80 -14.49
C GLY A 225 7.84 -1.45 -14.84
N SER A 226 8.15 -1.41 -16.14
CA SER A 226 9.37 -1.96 -16.73
C SER A 226 10.60 -1.11 -16.40
N SER A 227 11.66 -1.72 -15.88
CA SER A 227 12.91 -1.00 -15.55
C SER A 227 13.86 -0.78 -16.74
N GLU A 228 13.42 -1.13 -17.95
CA GLU A 228 14.26 -1.23 -19.14
C GLU A 228 14.04 -0.09 -20.14
N GLN A 229 14.43 -0.31 -21.40
CA GLN A 229 14.38 0.65 -22.50
C GLN A 229 13.00 1.26 -22.78
N TYR A 230 11.92 0.61 -22.33
CA TYR A 230 10.55 1.05 -22.57
C TYR A 230 9.83 1.44 -21.27
N ASP A 231 9.17 2.59 -21.32
CA ASP A 231 8.35 3.15 -20.24
C ASP A 231 6.95 2.50 -20.20
N TYR A 232 6.91 1.18 -20.01
CA TYR A 232 5.67 0.43 -19.89
C TYR A 232 5.24 0.27 -18.44
N TYR A 233 3.98 0.61 -18.18
CA TYR A 233 3.37 0.52 -16.87
C TYR A 233 1.84 0.43 -16.99
N VAL A 234 1.20 -0.09 -15.94
CA VAL A 234 -0.26 -0.23 -15.87
C VAL A 234 -0.82 0.88 -14.99
N THR A 235 -1.73 1.70 -15.54
CA THR A 235 -2.33 2.84 -14.83
C THR A 235 -3.55 2.48 -14.00
N SER A 236 -4.26 1.41 -14.37
CA SER A 236 -5.40 0.89 -13.60
C SER A 236 -5.62 -0.59 -13.90
N TYR A 237 -6.15 -1.31 -12.93
CA TYR A 237 -6.43 -2.74 -13.07
C TYR A 237 -7.58 -3.17 -12.16
N ARG A 238 -8.12 -4.36 -12.45
CA ARG A 238 -9.06 -5.07 -11.58
C ARG A 238 -8.39 -6.33 -11.09
N VAL A 239 -8.82 -6.81 -9.92
CA VAL A 239 -8.31 -8.06 -9.34
C VAL A 239 -9.45 -9.07 -9.30
N SER A 240 -9.14 -10.32 -9.63
CA SER A 240 -9.97 -11.49 -9.44
C SER A 240 -9.21 -12.55 -8.66
N SER A 241 -9.94 -13.42 -7.96
CA SER A 241 -9.33 -14.46 -7.16
C SER A 241 -10.02 -15.81 -7.36
N SER A 242 -9.26 -16.88 -7.20
CA SER A 242 -9.77 -18.24 -7.32
C SER A 242 -9.14 -19.19 -6.29
N ARG A 243 -9.89 -20.25 -5.97
CA ARG A 243 -9.42 -21.36 -5.12
C ARG A 243 -8.94 -22.55 -5.95
N ASP A 244 -9.42 -22.67 -7.19
CA ASP A 244 -9.26 -23.84 -8.05
C ASP A 244 -8.66 -23.51 -9.44
N GLY A 245 -8.41 -22.24 -9.73
CA GLY A 245 -7.90 -21.76 -11.02
C GLY A 245 -8.95 -21.76 -12.14
N LYS A 246 -10.19 -22.16 -11.85
CA LYS A 246 -11.27 -22.31 -12.84
C LYS A 246 -12.39 -21.31 -12.59
N ASN A 247 -12.81 -21.18 -11.34
CA ASN A 247 -13.88 -20.27 -10.95
C ASN A 247 -13.29 -18.99 -10.39
N TRP A 248 -13.42 -17.91 -11.14
CA TRP A 248 -12.86 -16.61 -10.81
C TRP A 248 -13.92 -15.70 -10.21
N ARG A 249 -13.57 -15.04 -9.11
CA ARG A 249 -14.44 -14.07 -8.43
C ARG A 249 -13.76 -12.70 -8.47
N PRO A 250 -14.38 -11.69 -9.10
CA PRO A 250 -13.84 -10.36 -9.08
C PRO A 250 -13.82 -9.82 -7.65
N TYR A 251 -12.77 -9.06 -7.35
CA TYR A 251 -12.65 -8.36 -6.09
C TYR A 251 -13.60 -7.16 -6.09
N ARG A 252 -14.48 -7.13 -5.10
CA ARG A 252 -15.42 -6.04 -4.87
C ARG A 252 -15.01 -5.37 -3.57
N GLY A 253 -14.95 -4.05 -3.58
CA GLY A 253 -14.65 -3.27 -2.38
C GLY A 253 -15.72 -3.46 -1.30
N SER A 254 -15.54 -2.78 -0.18
CA SER A 254 -16.49 -2.92 0.92
C SER A 254 -17.82 -2.16 0.66
N GLY A 255 -17.83 -1.24 -0.32
CA GLY A 255 -18.97 -0.38 -0.66
C GLY A 255 -20.04 -0.92 -1.61
N GLY A 256 -19.89 -2.08 -2.27
CA GLY A 256 -21.00 -2.62 -3.08
C GLY A 256 -20.62 -3.45 -4.32
N GLN A 257 -21.67 -3.86 -5.05
CA GLN A 257 -21.79 -4.90 -6.09
C GLN A 257 -20.82 -4.82 -7.30
N GLU A 258 -20.10 -3.72 -7.47
CA GLU A 258 -19.23 -3.48 -8.62
C GLU A 258 -17.79 -3.92 -8.35
N ASP A 259 -17.09 -4.30 -9.42
CA ASP A 259 -15.69 -4.69 -9.35
C ASP A 259 -14.83 -3.46 -9.02
N LYS A 260 -13.95 -3.60 -8.04
CA LYS A 260 -13.06 -2.50 -7.65
C LYS A 260 -12.00 -2.29 -8.74
N VAL A 261 -11.87 -1.04 -9.18
CA VAL A 261 -10.76 -0.58 -10.00
C VAL A 261 -9.69 0.00 -9.08
N PHE A 262 -8.47 -0.49 -9.20
CA PHE A 262 -7.31 -0.01 -8.46
C PHE A 262 -6.52 0.97 -9.31
N GLU A 263 -6.01 2.02 -8.67
CA GLU A 263 -5.08 2.98 -9.28
C GLU A 263 -3.68 2.34 -9.29
N GLY A 264 -3.08 2.26 -10.47
CA GLY A 264 -1.77 1.69 -10.70
C GLY A 264 -0.68 2.76 -10.76
N ASN A 265 0.31 2.51 -11.60
CA ASN A 265 1.52 3.30 -11.74
C ASN A 265 1.30 4.56 -12.59
N THR A 266 2.04 5.63 -12.28
CA THR A 266 2.11 6.88 -13.05
C THR A 266 3.38 6.99 -13.90
N ASP A 267 4.34 6.10 -13.66
CA ASP A 267 5.61 5.97 -14.36
C ASP A 267 6.11 4.52 -14.26
N SER A 268 7.17 4.17 -14.98
CA SER A 268 7.72 2.81 -14.99
C SER A 268 8.61 2.45 -13.79
N HIS A 269 9.09 3.42 -13.01
CA HIS A 269 10.11 3.17 -11.98
C HIS A 269 9.51 3.03 -10.58
N GLY A 270 8.48 3.81 -10.29
CA GLY A 270 7.81 3.88 -8.99
C GLY A 270 7.02 2.62 -8.69
N GLU A 271 7.03 2.23 -7.43
CA GLU A 271 6.18 1.15 -6.90
C GLU A 271 4.89 1.73 -6.35
N VAL A 272 3.79 1.03 -6.64
CA VAL A 272 2.46 1.40 -6.16
C VAL A 272 1.89 0.25 -5.37
N SER A 273 1.46 0.53 -4.14
CA SER A 273 0.85 -0.48 -3.27
C SER A 273 -0.65 -0.26 -3.12
N ASN A 274 -1.44 -1.32 -3.25
CA ASN A 274 -2.88 -1.28 -3.07
C ASN A 274 -3.31 -2.39 -2.11
N ALA A 275 -4.02 -2.02 -1.04
CA ALA A 275 -4.52 -2.94 -0.04
C ALA A 275 -5.89 -3.51 -0.42
N PHE A 276 -6.11 -4.76 -0.03
CA PHE A 276 -7.39 -5.43 -0.11
C PHE A 276 -8.10 -5.33 1.25
N ILE A 277 -9.18 -4.57 1.27
CA ILE A 277 -10.06 -4.37 2.42
C ILE A 277 -11.48 -4.76 1.99
N PRO A 278 -11.94 -5.99 2.30
CA PRO A 278 -11.29 -7.00 3.14
C PRO A 278 -10.17 -7.79 2.43
N PRO A 279 -9.25 -8.44 3.16
CA PRO A 279 -8.24 -9.34 2.58
C PRO A 279 -8.84 -10.51 1.79
N ILE A 280 -8.12 -10.97 0.78
CA ILE A 280 -8.54 -12.06 -0.11
C ILE A 280 -7.95 -13.38 0.38
N VAL A 281 -8.78 -14.41 0.58
CA VAL A 281 -8.30 -15.76 0.93
C VAL A 281 -8.40 -16.71 -0.27
N ALA A 282 -7.33 -16.78 -1.05
CA ALA A 282 -7.28 -17.49 -2.33
C ALA A 282 -5.96 -18.25 -2.54
N ARG A 283 -5.93 -19.12 -3.55
CA ARG A 283 -4.68 -19.72 -4.06
C ARG A 283 -4.21 -19.00 -5.31
N TYR A 284 -5.13 -18.58 -6.16
CA TYR A 284 -4.85 -17.89 -7.41
C TYR A 284 -5.35 -16.45 -7.35
N VAL A 285 -4.55 -15.53 -7.88
CA VAL A 285 -4.88 -14.11 -8.05
C VAL A 285 -4.64 -13.74 -9.51
N ARG A 286 -5.53 -12.93 -10.09
CA ARG A 286 -5.45 -12.43 -11.46
C ARG A 286 -5.81 -10.95 -11.48
#